data_AF-A0A164VP71-F1
#
_entry.id   AF-A0A164VP71-F1
#
_cell.length_a   1.000
_cell.length_b   1.000
_cell.length_c   1.000
_cell.angle_alpha   90.00
_cell.angle_beta   90.00
_cell.angle_gamma   90.00
#
_symmetry.space_group_name_H-M   'P 1'
#
loop_
_entity.id
_entity.type
_entity.pdbx_description
1 polymer ?
#
loop_
_entity_poly.entity_id
_entity_poly.type
_entity_poly.pdbx_seq_one_letter_code
_entity_poly.pdbx_strand_id
1 'polypeptide(L)'
;MRAPLILLVFFQVLATILFPVSVSSLDEAYPSPYQDDEASCFKKTETLQPIRREIYGNGRIIDITHKFTPKTLSGHPDGLVDFLKLSSDMRNGSLYNFSVMKLPLHSGTHVDAPGHMVADYFDAGFDVDTLDLDVLNGPALLVDVPRDSNITAKVMKSLNIPKGVRRVLFRTLNTDRGLMWKEEFDSSYVGFMKDGAQWLVDNTDIKLVGIDYLSVAADDDLVPAHLVFFEGRGLKSALGSGDVVLCKITFDSDKEPILKLGSKVLIMFLKVAAKMKTKDKTMRISREDLGFIWMEYLVRDK
;
A
#
# COMPACT_ATOMS: atom_id res chain seq x y z
N MET A 1 2.95 56.96 -52.60
CA MET A 1 2.27 55.65 -52.51
C MET A 1 3.25 54.57 -52.07
N ARG A 2 3.44 54.35 -50.76
CA ARG A 2 4.10 53.16 -50.20
C ARG A 2 3.58 52.90 -48.79
N ALA A 3 2.41 52.29 -48.72
CA ALA A 3 1.92 51.56 -47.56
C ALA A 3 0.85 50.59 -48.10
N PRO A 4 1.26 49.36 -48.45
CA PRO A 4 0.70 48.22 -47.74
C PRO A 4 1.69 47.05 -47.70
N LEU A 5 2.39 46.85 -46.58
CA LEU A 5 3.06 45.56 -46.32
C LEU A 5 3.09 45.17 -44.83
N ILE A 6 2.39 45.92 -43.97
CA ILE A 6 2.39 45.68 -42.51
C ILE A 6 1.11 44.95 -42.07
N LEU A 7 0.05 44.91 -42.89
CA LEU A 7 -1.21 44.27 -42.50
C LEU A 7 -1.24 42.74 -42.70
N LEU A 8 -0.31 42.17 -43.48
CA LEU A 8 -0.31 40.74 -43.79
C LEU A 8 0.51 39.89 -42.80
N VAL A 9 1.37 40.50 -41.99
CA VAL A 9 2.16 39.78 -40.96
C VAL A 9 1.37 39.60 -39.66
N PHE A 10 0.37 40.45 -39.39
CA PHE A 10 -0.47 40.30 -38.19
C PHE A 10 -1.52 39.19 -38.30
N PHE A 11 -1.87 38.74 -39.51
CA PHE A 11 -2.85 37.66 -39.70
C PHE A 11 -2.25 36.25 -39.60
N GLN A 12 -0.93 36.09 -39.72
CA GLN A 12 -0.25 34.80 -39.55
C GLN A 12 0.18 34.52 -38.10
N VAL A 13 0.30 35.54 -37.25
CA VAL A 13 0.68 35.35 -35.83
C VAL A 13 -0.54 35.05 -34.94
N LEU A 14 -1.75 35.38 -35.38
CA LEU A 14 -2.97 35.08 -34.61
C LEU A 14 -3.50 33.65 -34.82
N ALA A 15 -3.01 32.93 -35.84
CA ALA A 15 -3.45 31.57 -36.17
C ALA A 15 -2.72 30.45 -35.42
N THR A 16 -1.76 30.77 -34.54
CA THR A 16 -0.98 29.76 -33.78
C THR A 16 -1.31 29.70 -32.28
N ILE A 17 -2.38 30.35 -31.81
CA ILE A 17 -2.78 30.36 -30.38
C ILE A 17 -4.12 29.62 -30.12
N LEU A 18 -4.59 28.82 -31.08
CA LEU A 18 -5.73 27.92 -30.87
C LEU A 18 -5.34 26.47 -31.12
N PHE A 19 -4.33 26.00 -30.39
CA PHE A 19 -4.32 24.58 -30.01
C PHE A 19 -5.27 24.45 -28.82
N PRO A 20 -6.32 23.62 -28.89
CA PRO A 20 -7.02 23.24 -27.68
C PRO A 20 -5.98 22.55 -26.80
N VAL A 21 -5.64 23.16 -25.66
CA VAL A 21 -5.04 22.41 -24.57
C VAL A 21 -6.11 21.41 -24.19
N SER A 22 -5.97 20.18 -24.69
CA SER A 22 -6.73 19.05 -24.22
C SER A 22 -6.35 18.89 -22.75
N VAL A 23 -7.15 19.47 -21.86
CA VAL A 23 -7.13 19.13 -20.44
C VAL A 23 -7.61 17.69 -20.39
N SER A 24 -6.68 16.74 -20.48
CA SER A 24 -6.97 15.33 -20.24
C SER A 24 -7.49 15.25 -18.81
N SER A 25 -8.72 14.76 -18.64
CA SER A 25 -9.25 14.49 -17.30
C SER A 25 -8.30 13.54 -16.59
N LEU A 26 -8.06 13.79 -15.30
CA LEU A 26 -7.09 13.04 -14.50
C LEU A 26 -7.54 11.59 -14.19
N ASP A 27 -8.65 11.13 -14.77
CA ASP A 27 -9.38 9.94 -14.27
C ASP A 27 -9.77 8.94 -15.36
N GLU A 28 -9.13 8.97 -16.53
CA GLU A 28 -9.50 8.10 -17.66
C GLU A 28 -8.99 6.65 -17.52
N ALA A 29 -8.26 6.34 -16.45
CA ALA A 29 -7.78 4.98 -16.17
C ALA A 29 -8.87 4.06 -15.60
N TYR A 30 -9.93 4.61 -15.00
CA TYR A 30 -11.09 3.87 -14.51
C TYR A 30 -12.37 4.70 -14.72
N PRO A 31 -13.29 4.32 -15.62
CA PRO A 31 -14.60 4.98 -15.63
C PRO A 31 -15.28 4.78 -14.26
N SER A 32 -15.73 5.89 -13.66
CA SER A 32 -16.54 5.87 -12.43
C SER A 32 -17.82 5.06 -12.68
N PRO A 33 -18.26 4.19 -11.75
CA PRO A 33 -19.54 3.49 -11.87
C PRO A 33 -20.76 4.41 -11.65
N TYR A 34 -20.55 5.70 -11.33
CA TYR A 34 -21.60 6.67 -11.04
C TYR A 34 -21.51 7.87 -11.98
N GLN A 35 -21.94 7.70 -13.23
CA GLN A 35 -22.37 8.80 -14.10
C GLN A 35 -23.65 8.36 -14.82
N ASP A 36 -24.78 8.68 -14.22
CA ASP A 36 -26.09 8.63 -14.87
C ASP A 36 -26.29 9.94 -15.63
N ASP A 37 -25.90 9.98 -16.90
CA ASP A 37 -26.34 11.04 -17.82
C ASP A 37 -27.55 10.51 -18.61
N GLU A 38 -28.74 10.99 -18.22
CA GLU A 38 -29.96 10.84 -19.00
C GLU A 38 -29.83 11.59 -20.33
N ALA A 39 -29.64 10.86 -21.43
CA ALA A 39 -30.26 11.06 -22.75
C ALA A 39 -29.41 10.41 -23.85
N SER A 40 -29.63 9.12 -24.11
CA SER A 40 -29.18 8.49 -25.34
C SER A 40 -29.95 7.18 -25.56
N CYS A 41 -30.83 7.16 -26.57
CA CYS A 41 -31.53 5.96 -27.03
C CYS A 41 -30.57 5.03 -27.78
N PHE A 42 -29.57 4.48 -27.08
CA PHE A 42 -28.81 3.32 -27.54
C PHE A 42 -29.02 2.17 -26.55
N LYS A 43 -29.36 1.00 -27.11
CA LYS A 43 -29.63 -0.25 -26.40
C LYS A 43 -28.64 -0.42 -25.24
N LYS A 44 -29.15 -0.70 -24.04
CA LYS A 44 -28.37 -1.21 -22.89
C LYS A 44 -27.54 -2.40 -23.39
N THR A 45 -26.29 -2.17 -23.74
CA THR A 45 -25.28 -3.21 -23.78
C THR A 45 -25.24 -3.79 -22.39
N GLU A 46 -25.40 -5.11 -22.28
CA GLU A 46 -25.18 -5.84 -21.02
C GLU A 46 -23.87 -5.32 -20.42
N THR A 47 -23.96 -4.69 -19.24
CA THR A 47 -22.81 -4.15 -18.55
C THR A 47 -21.89 -5.31 -18.23
N LEU A 48 -20.77 -5.42 -18.96
CA LEU A 48 -19.74 -6.41 -18.71
C LEU A 48 -19.16 -6.17 -17.32
N GLN A 49 -19.68 -6.89 -16.32
CA GLN A 49 -19.16 -6.86 -14.96
C GLN A 49 -18.18 -8.02 -14.76
N PRO A 50 -16.92 -7.73 -14.40
CA PRO A 50 -15.95 -8.78 -14.11
C PRO A 50 -16.36 -9.55 -12.85
N ILE A 51 -16.36 -10.87 -12.93
CA ILE A 51 -16.60 -11.75 -11.78
C ILE A 51 -15.30 -11.84 -10.97
N ARG A 52 -15.31 -11.33 -9.73
CA ARG A 52 -14.20 -11.55 -8.78
C ARG A 52 -14.29 -12.97 -8.21
N ARG A 53 -13.20 -13.74 -8.36
CA ARG A 53 -13.09 -15.09 -7.77
C ARG A 53 -12.43 -14.99 -6.39
N GLU A 54 -13.24 -14.83 -5.35
CA GLU A 54 -12.81 -14.73 -3.95
C GLU A 54 -12.81 -16.10 -3.23
N ILE A 55 -12.60 -17.19 -3.96
CA ILE A 55 -12.64 -18.56 -3.40
C ILE A 55 -11.31 -19.25 -3.69
N TYR A 56 -10.68 -19.81 -2.67
CA TYR A 56 -9.47 -20.62 -2.79
C TYR A 56 -9.56 -21.91 -1.96
N GLY A 57 -9.49 -23.06 -2.63
CA GLY A 57 -9.80 -24.35 -2.02
C GLY A 57 -11.22 -24.34 -1.43
N ASN A 58 -11.33 -24.67 -0.14
CA ASN A 58 -12.60 -24.66 0.60
C ASN A 58 -12.81 -23.36 1.40
N GLY A 59 -11.95 -22.34 1.21
CA GLY A 59 -11.98 -21.08 1.95
C GLY A 59 -12.37 -19.88 1.07
N ARG A 60 -12.78 -18.79 1.72
CA ARG A 60 -12.93 -17.47 1.10
C ARG A 60 -11.60 -16.73 1.14
N ILE A 61 -11.35 -15.91 0.14
CA ILE A 61 -10.28 -14.91 0.11
C ILE A 61 -10.89 -13.57 0.53
N ILE A 62 -10.27 -12.92 1.50
CA ILE A 62 -10.63 -11.56 1.92
C ILE A 62 -9.52 -10.63 1.47
N ASP A 63 -9.89 -9.60 0.70
CA ASP A 63 -8.98 -8.54 0.26
C ASP A 63 -8.92 -7.45 1.33
N ILE A 64 -7.75 -7.29 1.95
CA ILE A 64 -7.48 -6.24 2.95
C ILE A 64 -6.53 -5.15 2.40
N THR A 65 -6.49 -5.03 1.08
CA THR A 65 -5.70 -4.03 0.37
C THR A 65 -6.51 -2.76 0.18
N HIS A 66 -5.92 -1.61 0.51
CA HIS A 66 -6.51 -0.34 0.14
C HIS A 66 -6.47 -0.15 -1.38
N LYS A 67 -7.60 0.20 -1.99
CA LYS A 67 -7.65 0.50 -3.42
C LYS A 67 -6.84 1.77 -3.70
N PHE A 68 -5.86 1.68 -4.59
CA PHE A 68 -5.17 2.88 -5.06
C PHE A 68 -6.09 3.77 -5.90
N THR A 69 -6.07 5.05 -5.58
CA THR A 69 -6.70 6.16 -6.29
C THR A 69 -5.71 7.33 -6.32
N PRO A 70 -5.92 8.35 -7.16
CA PRO A 70 -5.10 9.57 -7.12
C PRO A 70 -5.07 10.27 -5.75
N LYS A 71 -6.04 9.96 -4.87
CA LYS A 71 -6.19 10.52 -3.52
C LYS A 71 -5.66 9.60 -2.42
N THR A 72 -5.13 8.42 -2.77
CA THR A 72 -4.61 7.49 -1.77
C THR A 72 -3.50 8.14 -0.98
N LEU A 73 -3.54 7.97 0.34
CA LEU A 73 -2.51 8.48 1.23
C LEU A 73 -1.14 7.88 0.91
N SER A 74 -0.13 8.74 1.02
CA SER A 74 1.28 8.42 0.83
C SER A 74 2.07 8.94 2.01
N GLY A 75 3.14 8.23 2.39
CA GLY A 75 4.16 8.76 3.30
C GLY A 75 4.96 9.93 2.71
N HIS A 76 4.73 10.29 1.45
CA HIS A 76 5.33 11.46 0.81
C HIS A 76 4.39 12.68 0.87
N PRO A 77 4.87 13.89 1.24
CA PRO A 77 4.03 15.09 1.38
C PRO A 77 3.23 15.45 0.12
N ASP A 78 3.83 15.25 -1.06
CA ASP A 78 3.20 15.56 -2.34
C ASP A 78 2.13 14.53 -2.78
N GLY A 79 1.91 13.47 -2.00
CA GLY A 79 0.94 12.44 -2.35
C GLY A 79 1.28 11.68 -3.63
N LEU A 80 0.25 11.34 -4.41
CA LEU A 80 0.33 10.55 -5.64
C LEU A 80 0.29 11.46 -6.88
N VAL A 81 1.45 11.98 -7.28
CA VAL A 81 1.59 12.81 -8.49
C VAL A 81 1.82 11.95 -9.73
N ASP A 82 1.04 12.18 -10.78
CA ASP A 82 1.06 11.41 -12.05
C ASP A 82 0.90 9.89 -11.83
N PHE A 83 0.05 9.50 -10.88
CA PHE A 83 -0.01 8.13 -10.38
C PHE A 83 -0.31 7.08 -11.44
N LEU A 84 -1.35 7.29 -12.26
CA LEU A 84 -1.78 6.31 -13.25
C LEU A 84 -2.28 7.02 -14.51
N LYS A 85 -1.72 6.64 -15.66
CA LYS A 85 -2.10 7.18 -16.96
C LYS A 85 -2.29 6.05 -17.97
N LEU A 86 -3.39 6.09 -18.71
CA LEU A 86 -3.56 5.29 -19.91
C LEU A 86 -2.76 5.94 -21.05
N SER A 87 -1.57 5.40 -21.32
CA SER A 87 -0.65 5.94 -22.33
C SER A 87 -0.97 5.47 -23.75
N SER A 88 -1.67 4.34 -23.91
CA SER A 88 -2.21 3.89 -25.20
C SER A 88 -3.59 3.30 -24.98
N ASP A 89 -4.53 3.63 -25.85
CA ASP A 89 -5.95 3.28 -25.72
C ASP A 89 -6.47 2.69 -27.03
N MET A 90 -7.06 1.50 -26.96
CA MET A 90 -7.66 0.82 -28.10
C MET A 90 -8.84 1.60 -28.70
N ARG A 91 -9.54 2.39 -27.88
CA ARG A 91 -10.60 3.31 -28.35
C ARG A 91 -10.05 4.39 -29.28
N ASN A 92 -8.77 4.72 -29.14
CA ASN A 92 -8.03 5.68 -29.97
C ASN A 92 -7.20 4.99 -31.08
N GLY A 93 -7.51 3.73 -31.41
CA GLY A 93 -6.86 3.00 -32.50
C GLY A 93 -5.54 2.31 -32.14
N SER A 94 -5.15 2.29 -30.87
CA SER A 94 -4.03 1.45 -30.41
C SER A 94 -4.37 -0.04 -30.56
N LEU A 95 -3.36 -0.89 -30.77
CA LEU A 95 -3.53 -2.35 -30.81
C LEU A 95 -3.81 -2.94 -29.43
N TYR A 96 -3.49 -2.22 -28.36
CA TYR A 96 -3.66 -2.64 -26.97
C TYR A 96 -3.82 -1.43 -26.05
N ASN A 97 -4.40 -1.65 -24.88
CA ASN A 97 -4.41 -0.68 -23.78
C ASN A 97 -3.06 -0.78 -23.05
N PHE A 98 -2.39 0.36 -22.84
CA PHE A 98 -1.11 0.42 -22.15
C PHE A 98 -1.14 1.51 -21.09
N SER A 99 -1.00 1.11 -19.83
CA SER A 99 -1.00 2.03 -18.70
C SER A 99 0.41 2.21 -18.13
N VAL A 100 0.71 3.43 -17.69
CA VAL A 100 1.93 3.78 -16.97
C VAL A 100 1.55 4.17 -15.56
N MET A 101 2.28 3.64 -14.58
CA MET A 101 2.07 3.94 -13.16
C MET A 101 3.34 4.54 -12.54
N LYS A 102 3.18 5.57 -11.72
CA LYS A 102 4.22 6.17 -10.87
C LYS A 102 3.73 6.16 -9.43
N LEU A 103 4.39 5.38 -8.57
CA LEU A 103 3.89 5.13 -7.22
C LEU A 103 5.00 5.30 -6.18
N PRO A 104 4.87 6.21 -5.21
CA PRO A 104 5.71 6.18 -4.01
C PRO A 104 5.51 4.85 -3.27
N LEU A 105 6.60 4.20 -2.86
CA LEU A 105 6.54 2.83 -2.33
C LEU A 105 5.81 2.70 -0.98
N HIS A 106 5.75 3.79 -0.21
CA HIS A 106 5.03 3.88 1.06
C HIS A 106 3.67 4.56 0.87
N SER A 107 2.88 4.06 -0.09
CA SER A 107 1.52 4.52 -0.35
C SER A 107 0.53 3.38 -0.15
N GLY A 108 -0.63 3.66 0.42
CA GLY A 108 -1.64 2.63 0.69
C GLY A 108 -1.12 1.43 1.49
N THR A 109 -1.64 0.24 1.16
CA THR A 109 -1.18 -1.05 1.71
C THR A 109 0.18 -1.42 1.13
N HIS A 110 1.20 -1.58 1.98
CA HIS A 110 2.58 -1.83 1.57
C HIS A 110 3.39 -2.61 2.63
N VAL A 111 4.63 -2.98 2.31
CA VAL A 111 5.59 -3.62 3.22
C VAL A 111 6.86 -2.78 3.26
N ASP A 112 7.46 -2.67 4.45
CA ASP A 112 8.79 -2.07 4.58
C ASP A 112 9.87 -3.14 4.67
N ALA A 113 10.99 -2.86 4.01
CA ALA A 113 12.23 -3.60 4.18
C ALA A 113 13.19 -2.82 5.10
N PRO A 114 14.19 -3.49 5.72
CA PRO A 114 15.11 -2.83 6.66
C PRO A 114 15.85 -1.62 6.08
N GLY A 115 16.19 -1.64 4.79
CA GLY A 115 16.80 -0.51 4.09
C GLY A 115 15.92 0.76 4.04
N HIS A 116 14.64 0.69 4.40
CA HIS A 116 13.78 1.87 4.52
C HIS A 116 14.28 2.86 5.59
N MET A 117 14.78 2.34 6.72
CA MET A 117 15.12 3.15 7.90
C MET A 117 16.59 3.07 8.31
N VAL A 118 17.36 2.14 7.73
CA VAL A 118 18.78 1.92 8.04
C VAL A 118 19.62 2.11 6.78
N ALA A 119 20.45 3.16 6.75
CA ALA A 119 21.22 3.54 5.57
C ALA A 119 22.20 2.45 5.11
N ASP A 120 22.94 1.85 6.05
CA ASP A 120 23.89 0.77 5.74
C ASP A 120 23.17 -0.44 5.11
N TYR A 121 21.94 -0.73 5.56
CA TYR A 121 21.11 -1.78 4.99
C TYR A 121 20.60 -1.44 3.59
N PHE A 122 20.23 -0.18 3.35
CA PHE A 122 19.87 0.29 2.01
C PHE A 122 21.03 0.12 1.02
N ASP A 123 22.24 0.52 1.42
CA ASP A 123 23.44 0.42 0.60
C ASP A 123 23.83 -1.02 0.30
N ALA A 124 23.68 -1.90 1.30
CA ALA A 124 23.87 -3.35 1.20
C ALA A 124 22.76 -4.06 0.41
N GLY A 125 21.59 -3.45 0.22
CA GLY A 125 20.48 -4.00 -0.56
C GLY A 125 19.53 -4.89 0.22
N PHE A 126 19.35 -4.65 1.52
CA PHE A 126 18.25 -5.24 2.31
C PHE A 126 16.92 -4.56 1.96
N ASP A 127 16.48 -4.78 0.73
CA ASP A 127 15.21 -4.32 0.19
C ASP A 127 14.17 -5.47 0.17
N VAL A 128 12.97 -5.21 -0.38
CA VAL A 128 11.86 -6.16 -0.38
C VAL A 128 12.16 -7.50 -1.09
N ASP A 129 13.14 -7.53 -1.99
CA ASP A 129 13.61 -8.76 -2.66
C ASP A 129 14.20 -9.73 -1.64
N THR A 130 14.89 -9.21 -0.63
CA THR A 130 15.58 -10.01 0.40
C THR A 130 14.67 -10.56 1.50
N LEU A 131 13.39 -10.16 1.53
CA LEU A 131 12.45 -10.61 2.57
C LEU A 131 12.06 -12.08 2.39
N ASP A 132 12.10 -12.83 3.49
CA ASP A 132 11.71 -14.24 3.53
C ASP A 132 10.21 -14.43 3.21
N LEU A 133 9.91 -15.17 2.14
CA LEU A 133 8.54 -15.50 1.75
C LEU A 133 7.84 -16.35 2.80
N ASP A 134 8.57 -17.17 3.58
CA ASP A 134 8.03 -17.96 4.68
C ASP A 134 7.76 -17.13 5.93
N VAL A 135 8.18 -15.86 5.99
CA VAL A 135 7.73 -14.85 6.98
C VAL A 135 6.52 -14.12 6.46
N LEU A 136 6.46 -13.85 5.16
CA LEU A 136 5.32 -13.19 4.55
C LEU A 136 4.09 -14.10 4.47
N ASN A 137 4.26 -15.40 4.25
CA ASN A 137 3.19 -16.38 4.04
C ASN A 137 2.93 -17.29 5.25
N GLY A 138 1.68 -17.37 5.70
CA GLY A 138 1.19 -18.40 6.62
C GLY A 138 0.23 -17.85 7.67
N PRO A 139 -0.11 -18.65 8.69
CA PRO A 139 -1.09 -18.25 9.68
C PRO A 139 -0.76 -16.95 10.40
N ALA A 140 -1.79 -16.16 10.68
CA ALA A 140 -1.72 -14.91 11.41
C ALA A 140 -2.82 -14.78 12.44
N LEU A 141 -2.55 -13.98 13.46
CA LEU A 141 -3.50 -13.63 14.50
C LEU A 141 -3.93 -12.18 14.29
N LEU A 142 -5.24 -11.94 14.23
CA LEU A 142 -5.77 -10.57 14.34
C LEU A 142 -5.98 -10.25 15.82
N VAL A 143 -5.45 -9.11 16.27
CA VAL A 143 -5.58 -8.65 17.65
C VAL A 143 -6.15 -7.24 17.67
N ASP A 144 -7.17 -7.03 18.50
CA ASP A 144 -7.68 -5.70 18.80
C ASP A 144 -6.84 -5.03 19.90
N VAL A 145 -6.30 -3.86 19.56
CA VAL A 145 -5.58 -2.98 20.49
C VAL A 145 -6.59 -2.12 21.26
N PRO A 146 -6.39 -1.87 22.58
CA PRO A 146 -7.20 -0.92 23.32
C PRO A 146 -7.29 0.45 22.62
N ARG A 147 -8.51 1.00 22.50
CA ARG A 147 -8.78 2.18 21.68
C ARG A 147 -8.31 3.51 22.30
N ASP A 148 -7.82 3.48 23.52
CA ASP A 148 -7.39 4.65 24.31
C ASP A 148 -5.86 4.77 24.42
N SER A 149 -5.08 4.00 23.66
CA SER A 149 -3.63 3.97 23.82
C SER A 149 -2.84 3.61 22.55
N ASN A 150 -1.59 4.10 22.49
CA ASN A 150 -0.54 3.55 21.62
C ASN A 150 -0.09 2.17 22.09
N ILE A 151 0.56 1.42 21.20
CA ILE A 151 1.03 0.06 21.49
C ILE A 151 2.34 0.14 22.28
N THR A 152 2.21 0.30 23.60
CA THR A 152 3.31 0.28 24.60
C THR A 152 3.64 -1.14 25.06
N ALA A 153 4.70 -1.31 25.87
CA ALA A 153 5.03 -2.60 26.47
C ALA A 153 3.89 -3.13 27.36
N LYS A 154 3.19 -2.24 28.08
CA LYS A 154 2.04 -2.58 28.92
C LYS A 154 0.88 -3.12 28.08
N VAL A 155 0.60 -2.48 26.94
CA VAL A 155 -0.42 -2.94 26.00
C VAL A 155 -0.02 -4.29 25.43
N MET A 156 1.20 -4.45 24.89
CA MET A 156 1.66 -5.71 24.34
C MET A 156 1.54 -6.88 25.33
N LYS A 157 1.88 -6.65 26.61
CA LYS A 157 1.71 -7.65 27.67
C LYS A 157 0.24 -8.00 27.92
N SER A 158 -0.67 -7.04 27.86
CA SER A 158 -2.10 -7.26 28.11
C SER A 158 -2.83 -7.99 26.97
N LEU A 159 -2.27 -7.94 25.75
CA LEU A 159 -2.81 -8.67 24.59
C LEU A 159 -2.70 -10.19 24.73
N ASN A 160 -1.83 -10.69 25.62
CA ASN A 160 -1.67 -12.12 25.93
C ASN A 160 -1.50 -13.01 24.68
N ILE A 161 -0.71 -12.54 23.71
CA ILE A 161 -0.46 -13.26 22.45
C ILE A 161 0.24 -14.60 22.75
N PRO A 162 -0.30 -15.74 22.29
CA PRO A 162 0.31 -17.04 22.54
C PRO A 162 1.71 -17.17 21.92
N LYS A 163 2.59 -17.93 22.58
CA LYS A 163 3.88 -18.36 22.01
C LYS A 163 3.66 -19.18 20.74
N GLY A 164 4.61 -19.11 19.82
CA GLY A 164 4.55 -19.77 18.50
C GLY A 164 3.78 -19.00 17.43
N VAL A 165 3.06 -17.93 17.77
CA VAL A 165 2.44 -17.04 16.77
C VAL A 165 3.52 -16.22 16.08
N ARG A 166 3.63 -16.39 14.76
CA ARG A 166 4.65 -15.73 13.93
C ARG A 166 4.19 -14.47 13.22
N ARG A 167 2.88 -14.26 13.07
CA ARG A 167 2.32 -13.09 12.36
C ARG A 167 1.16 -12.54 13.14
N VAL A 168 1.16 -11.24 13.34
CA VAL A 168 0.09 -10.56 14.04
C VAL A 168 -0.30 -9.30 13.29
N LEU A 169 -1.60 -9.14 13.10
CA LEU A 169 -2.17 -7.90 12.60
C LEU A 169 -2.84 -7.19 13.78
N PHE A 170 -2.48 -5.93 13.96
CA PHE A 170 -2.97 -5.10 15.05
C PHE A 170 -4.05 -4.18 14.47
N ARG A 171 -5.30 -4.44 14.84
CA ARG A 171 -6.41 -3.54 14.55
C ARG A 171 -6.54 -2.53 15.69
N THR A 172 -6.51 -1.27 15.34
CA THR A 172 -6.41 -0.16 16.28
C THR A 172 -7.60 0.80 16.11
N LEU A 173 -7.55 1.93 16.81
CA LEU A 173 -8.48 3.04 16.61
C LEU A 173 -8.40 3.65 15.20
N ASN A 174 -7.31 3.40 14.45
CA ASN A 174 -7.14 3.94 13.09
C ASN A 174 -8.23 3.44 12.14
N THR A 175 -8.57 2.15 12.22
CA THR A 175 -9.67 1.55 11.45
C THR A 175 -11.01 2.22 11.81
N ASP A 176 -11.31 2.36 13.10
CA ASP A 176 -12.58 2.96 13.56
C ASP A 176 -12.72 4.43 13.12
N ARG A 177 -11.59 5.15 13.02
CA ARG A 177 -11.49 6.52 12.52
C ARG A 177 -11.48 6.62 10.98
N GLY A 178 -11.46 5.50 10.27
CA GLY A 178 -11.39 5.43 8.83
C GLY A 178 -10.16 6.14 8.26
N LEU A 179 -9.02 6.13 8.95
CA LEU A 179 -7.88 6.99 8.59
C LEU A 179 -7.35 6.72 7.18
N MET A 180 -7.37 5.46 6.72
CA MET A 180 -6.96 5.10 5.35
C MET A 180 -7.89 5.64 4.26
N TRP A 181 -9.09 6.14 4.60
CA TRP A 181 -10.06 6.74 3.67
C TRP A 181 -10.08 8.26 3.72
N LYS A 182 -9.23 8.88 4.56
CA LYS A 182 -9.04 10.32 4.58
C LYS A 182 -8.03 10.73 3.51
N GLU A 183 -8.16 11.95 3.00
CA GLU A 183 -7.20 12.53 2.04
C GLU A 183 -5.97 13.13 2.74
N GLU A 184 -6.08 13.44 4.03
CA GLU A 184 -5.03 14.07 4.83
C GLU A 184 -4.38 13.06 5.78
N PHE A 185 -3.06 13.17 5.90
CA PHE A 185 -2.29 12.43 6.90
C PHE A 185 -2.66 12.92 8.30
N ASP A 186 -2.95 11.98 9.19
CA ASP A 186 -3.34 12.26 10.57
C ASP A 186 -2.26 11.71 11.49
N SER A 187 -1.38 12.57 12.01
CA SER A 187 -0.24 12.19 12.86
C SER A 187 -0.64 11.66 14.24
N SER A 188 -1.89 11.82 14.65
CA SER A 188 -2.42 11.29 15.92
C SER A 188 -2.89 9.83 15.82
N TYR A 189 -2.42 9.11 14.80
CA TYR A 189 -2.70 7.69 14.60
C TYR A 189 -2.07 6.83 15.71
N VAL A 190 -2.68 5.67 15.93
CA VAL A 190 -2.18 4.67 16.87
C VAL A 190 -1.07 3.87 16.19
N GLY A 191 0.05 3.71 16.89
CA GLY A 191 1.16 2.88 16.47
C GLY A 191 1.96 2.33 17.63
N PHE A 192 3.03 1.60 17.33
CA PHE A 192 3.99 1.13 18.31
C PHE A 192 4.82 2.27 18.88
N MET A 193 4.91 2.31 20.20
CA MET A 193 5.97 3.01 20.90
C MET A 193 7.22 2.12 20.92
N LYS A 194 8.38 2.72 21.16
CA LYS A 194 9.66 2.00 21.22
C LYS A 194 9.63 0.84 22.23
N ASP A 195 9.05 1.07 23.41
CA ASP A 195 8.98 0.07 24.47
C ASP A 195 8.06 -1.11 24.09
N GLY A 196 6.97 -0.86 23.37
CA GLY A 196 6.08 -1.87 22.82
C GLY A 196 6.77 -2.72 21.76
N ALA A 197 7.49 -2.09 20.84
CA ALA A 197 8.29 -2.79 19.82
C ALA A 197 9.36 -3.68 20.49
N GLN A 198 10.06 -3.15 21.49
CA GLN A 198 11.10 -3.89 22.20
C GLN A 198 10.50 -5.09 22.95
N TRP A 199 9.39 -4.88 23.64
CA TRP A 199 8.70 -5.96 24.34
C TRP A 199 8.30 -7.07 23.37
N LEU A 200 7.78 -6.73 22.19
CA LEU A 200 7.41 -7.70 21.15
C LEU A 200 8.61 -8.55 20.73
N VAL A 201 9.73 -7.92 20.38
CA VAL A 201 10.96 -8.59 19.92
C VAL A 201 11.53 -9.53 20.99
N ASP A 202 11.49 -9.10 22.25
CA ASP A 202 12.08 -9.85 23.37
C ASP A 202 11.18 -10.99 23.85
N ASN A 203 9.85 -10.79 23.82
CA ASN A 203 8.91 -11.67 24.53
C ASN A 203 8.04 -12.51 23.62
N THR A 204 8.14 -12.40 22.30
CA THR A 204 7.32 -13.17 21.35
C THR A 204 8.14 -13.88 20.29
N ASP A 205 7.46 -14.71 19.49
CA ASP A 205 8.01 -15.37 18.30
C ASP A 205 7.55 -14.68 17.00
N ILE A 206 6.99 -13.47 17.12
CA ILE A 206 6.42 -12.70 16.02
C ILE A 206 7.54 -12.25 15.07
N LYS A 207 7.29 -12.42 13.77
CA LYS A 207 8.16 -12.05 12.66
C LYS A 207 7.47 -11.17 11.62
N LEU A 208 6.14 -11.07 11.66
CA LEU A 208 5.39 -10.11 10.85
C LEU A 208 4.45 -9.31 11.74
N VAL A 209 4.52 -7.99 11.61
CA VAL A 209 3.64 -7.04 12.27
C VAL A 209 2.85 -6.30 11.19
N GLY A 210 1.53 -6.51 11.18
CA GLY A 210 0.59 -5.74 10.39
C GLY A 210 -0.05 -4.63 11.21
N ILE A 211 -0.14 -3.42 10.65
CA ILE A 211 -0.80 -2.26 11.26
C ILE A 211 -1.82 -1.68 10.27
N ASP A 212 -2.87 -1.06 10.78
CA ASP A 212 -4.00 -0.54 10.02
C ASP A 212 -3.89 0.93 9.59
N TYR A 213 -2.65 1.42 9.40
CA TYR A 213 -2.37 2.75 8.86
C TYR A 213 -1.02 2.82 8.12
N LEU A 214 -0.55 4.01 7.73
CA LEU A 214 0.65 4.20 6.91
C LEU A 214 1.99 3.88 7.61
N SER A 215 2.02 3.82 8.94
CA SER A 215 3.23 3.54 9.72
C SER A 215 2.93 2.55 10.84
N VAL A 216 3.90 1.68 11.15
CA VAL A 216 3.80 0.74 12.29
C VAL A 216 4.06 1.43 13.61
N ALA A 217 4.86 2.49 13.60
CA ALA A 217 5.29 3.21 14.78
C ALA A 217 4.44 4.47 14.95
N ALA A 218 4.10 4.83 16.18
CA ALA A 218 3.42 6.10 16.44
C ALA A 218 4.33 7.27 16.05
N ASP A 219 3.75 8.42 15.69
CA ASP A 219 4.49 9.58 15.19
C ASP A 219 5.60 10.03 16.18
N ASP A 220 5.27 10.07 17.47
CA ASP A 220 6.19 10.44 18.57
C ASP A 220 7.43 9.52 18.67
N ASP A 221 7.32 8.27 18.21
CA ASP A 221 8.35 7.23 18.34
C ASP A 221 8.67 6.58 16.99
N LEU A 222 8.44 7.32 15.90
CA LEU A 222 8.49 6.82 14.52
C LEU A 222 9.81 6.10 14.23
N VAL A 223 10.95 6.79 14.36
CA VAL A 223 12.26 6.20 14.06
C VAL A 223 12.66 5.13 15.08
N PRO A 224 12.62 5.38 16.40
CA PRO A 224 13.11 4.41 17.38
C PRO A 224 12.39 3.06 17.34
N ALA A 225 11.07 3.03 17.12
CA ALA A 225 10.34 1.76 17.06
C ALA A 225 10.62 0.98 15.76
N HIS A 226 10.78 1.67 14.61
CA HIS A 226 11.23 0.99 13.38
C HIS A 226 12.62 0.37 13.52
N LEU A 227 13.56 1.09 14.14
CA LEU A 227 14.91 0.56 14.38
C LEU A 227 14.87 -0.70 15.25
N VAL A 228 14.04 -0.73 16.31
CA VAL A 228 13.88 -1.95 17.12
C VAL A 228 13.41 -3.15 16.28
N PHE A 229 12.48 -2.94 15.35
CA PHE A 229 12.00 -4.01 14.48
C PHE A 229 13.04 -4.48 13.45
N PHE A 230 13.84 -3.57 12.90
CA PHE A 230 14.83 -3.88 11.87
C PHE A 230 16.22 -4.28 12.39
N GLU A 231 16.59 -3.85 13.59
CA GLU A 231 17.86 -4.19 14.25
C GLU A 231 17.71 -5.35 15.25
N GLY A 232 16.48 -5.84 15.43
CA GLY A 232 16.09 -6.84 16.43
C GLY A 232 16.94 -8.12 16.45
N ARG A 233 17.12 -8.67 17.66
CA ARG A 233 17.97 -9.83 18.00
C ARG A 233 19.35 -9.89 17.29
N GLY A 234 19.96 -8.74 17.08
CA GLY A 234 21.39 -8.59 16.87
C GLY A 234 21.87 -8.87 15.44
N LEU A 235 22.75 -7.98 15.00
CA LEU A 235 23.61 -7.99 13.81
C LEU A 235 24.42 -9.29 13.53
N LYS A 236 24.09 -10.45 14.11
CA LYS A 236 24.86 -11.69 14.01
C LYS A 236 24.38 -12.70 12.97
N SER A 237 23.26 -12.47 12.28
CA SER A 237 22.90 -13.27 11.12
C SER A 237 22.85 -12.40 9.87
N ALA A 238 23.98 -12.32 9.15
CA ALA A 238 23.91 -12.18 7.71
C ALA A 238 23.07 -13.37 7.22
N LEU A 239 21.82 -13.10 6.83
CA LEU A 239 20.78 -14.06 6.43
C LEU A 239 20.18 -14.88 7.59
N GLY A 240 18.91 -14.62 7.92
CA GLY A 240 17.96 -15.75 8.03
C GLY A 240 17.00 -15.88 9.22
N SER A 241 17.00 -15.08 10.29
CA SER A 241 15.98 -15.32 11.35
C SER A 241 15.63 -14.18 12.31
N GLY A 242 16.28 -13.01 12.23
CA GLY A 242 16.11 -11.92 13.18
C GLY A 242 14.89 -11.01 12.90
N ASP A 243 14.66 -10.70 11.63
CA ASP A 243 13.98 -9.47 11.26
C ASP A 243 12.45 -9.57 11.36
N VAL A 244 11.84 -8.50 11.87
CA VAL A 244 10.39 -8.32 11.83
C VAL A 244 10.02 -7.62 10.54
N VAL A 245 9.19 -8.25 9.73
CA VAL A 245 8.62 -7.66 8.52
C VAL A 245 7.43 -6.79 8.89
N LEU A 246 7.44 -5.54 8.43
CA LEU A 246 6.41 -4.56 8.75
C LEU A 246 5.47 -4.39 7.58
N CYS A 247 4.18 -4.52 7.86
CA CYS A 247 3.13 -4.62 6.88
C CYS A 247 2.04 -3.59 7.19
N LYS A 248 1.68 -2.76 6.22
CA LYS A 248 0.61 -1.78 6.32
C LYS A 248 -0.58 -2.33 5.59
N ILE A 249 -1.70 -2.45 6.28
CA ILE A 249 -2.91 -3.07 5.79
C ILE A 249 -4.10 -2.16 6.00
N THR A 250 -5.24 -2.52 5.43
CA THR A 250 -6.45 -1.74 5.55
C THR A 250 -7.61 -2.66 5.84
N PHE A 251 -8.23 -2.48 7.00
CA PHE A 251 -9.45 -3.19 7.37
C PHE A 251 -10.66 -2.38 6.93
N ASP A 252 -11.29 -2.80 5.85
CA ASP A 252 -12.50 -2.13 5.33
C ASP A 252 -13.70 -2.43 6.23
N SER A 253 -14.12 -1.43 7.01
CA SER A 253 -15.24 -1.55 7.97
C SER A 253 -16.55 -1.96 7.31
N ASP A 254 -16.77 -1.61 6.04
CA ASP A 254 -18.01 -1.89 5.31
C ASP A 254 -18.04 -3.31 4.74
N LYS A 255 -16.88 -3.98 4.66
CA LYS A 255 -16.75 -5.37 4.21
C LYS A 255 -16.59 -6.37 5.36
N GLU A 256 -16.57 -5.88 6.59
CA GLU A 256 -16.20 -6.62 7.80
C GLU A 256 -17.35 -6.79 8.80
N PRO A 257 -18.48 -7.46 8.47
CA PRO A 257 -19.16 -8.21 9.50
C PRO A 257 -18.36 -9.51 9.70
N ILE A 258 -17.39 -9.42 10.61
CA ILE A 258 -16.83 -10.57 11.34
C ILE A 258 -15.86 -11.42 10.49
N LEU A 259 -14.56 -11.13 10.58
CA LEU A 259 -13.52 -12.17 10.44
C LEU A 259 -13.80 -13.27 11.47
N LYS A 260 -14.55 -14.29 11.07
CA LYS A 260 -14.86 -15.46 11.91
C LYS A 260 -13.62 -16.32 12.08
N LEU A 261 -13.49 -16.94 13.26
CA LEU A 261 -12.52 -17.99 13.55
C LEU A 261 -12.46 -19.01 12.39
N GLY A 262 -11.29 -19.21 11.79
CA GLY A 262 -11.07 -20.13 10.66
C GLY A 262 -11.17 -19.52 9.26
N SER A 263 -11.34 -18.20 9.13
CA SER A 263 -11.30 -17.52 7.83
C SER A 263 -9.88 -17.49 7.26
N LYS A 264 -9.71 -17.83 5.98
CA LYS A 264 -8.45 -17.60 5.26
C LYS A 264 -8.48 -16.18 4.69
N VAL A 265 -7.38 -15.46 4.75
CA VAL A 265 -7.28 -14.09 4.24
C VAL A 265 -6.03 -14.01 3.40
N LEU A 266 -6.18 -13.61 2.15
CA LEU A 266 -5.04 -13.37 1.28
C LEU A 266 -4.70 -11.91 1.40
N ILE A 267 -3.53 -11.59 1.93
CA ILE A 267 -3.00 -10.25 1.75
C ILE A 267 -2.12 -10.32 0.52
N MET A 268 -2.48 -9.65 -0.57
CA MET A 268 -1.65 -9.67 -1.76
C MET A 268 -0.64 -8.52 -1.67
N PHE A 269 0.66 -8.83 -1.73
CA PHE A 269 1.68 -7.81 -1.94
C PHE A 269 2.37 -8.03 -3.27
N LEU A 270 2.52 -6.97 -4.06
CA LEU A 270 3.42 -6.99 -5.19
C LEU A 270 4.82 -6.66 -4.67
N LYS A 271 5.74 -7.64 -4.66
CA LYS A 271 7.17 -7.35 -4.41
C LYS A 271 7.71 -6.61 -5.64
N VAL A 272 7.81 -5.29 -5.55
CA VAL A 272 8.52 -4.47 -6.54
C VAL A 272 9.72 -3.84 -5.85
N ALA A 273 10.91 -4.39 -6.08
CA ALA A 273 12.16 -3.82 -5.58
C ALA A 273 12.70 -2.78 -6.57
N ALA A 274 12.61 -1.49 -6.22
CA ALA A 274 13.24 -0.42 -6.97
C ALA A 274 14.47 0.09 -6.22
N LYS A 275 15.66 -0.04 -6.81
CA LYS A 275 16.91 0.48 -6.23
C LYS A 275 17.33 1.76 -6.95
N MET A 276 17.62 2.80 -6.19
CA MET A 276 18.26 4.01 -6.71
C MET A 276 19.62 4.16 -6.03
N LYS A 277 20.65 3.48 -6.56
CA LYS A 277 22.04 3.72 -6.14
C LYS A 277 22.59 4.87 -6.99
N THR A 278 23.33 5.81 -6.40
CA THR A 278 23.61 7.17 -6.88
C THR A 278 24.23 7.36 -8.28
N LYS A 279 24.40 6.33 -9.12
CA LYS A 279 24.67 6.45 -10.56
C LYS A 279 24.03 5.37 -11.45
N ASP A 280 23.35 4.38 -10.88
CA ASP A 280 22.78 3.25 -11.61
C ASP A 280 21.28 3.13 -11.27
N LYS A 281 20.42 3.53 -12.22
CA LYS A 281 18.96 3.48 -12.09
C LYS A 281 18.47 2.09 -12.49
N THR A 282 18.78 1.08 -11.69
CA THR A 282 18.38 -0.30 -11.96
C THR A 282 17.16 -0.69 -11.14
N MET A 283 16.06 -0.97 -11.81
CA MET A 283 14.94 -1.72 -11.22
C MET A 283 15.26 -3.21 -11.36
N ARG A 284 15.16 -3.97 -10.26
CA ARG A 284 15.28 -5.43 -10.31
C ARG A 284 13.89 -6.01 -10.11
N ILE A 285 13.45 -6.76 -11.12
CA ILE A 285 12.28 -7.60 -11.04
C ILE A 285 12.83 -9.03 -10.91
N SER A 286 12.67 -9.66 -9.74
CA SER A 286 13.07 -11.05 -9.54
C SER A 286 12.18 -11.98 -10.37
N ARG A 287 12.69 -13.18 -10.68
CA ARG A 287 11.99 -14.17 -11.51
C ARG A 287 10.72 -14.77 -10.87
N GLU A 288 10.43 -14.43 -9.61
CA GLU A 288 9.31 -14.98 -8.81
C GLU A 288 8.32 -13.89 -8.35
N ASP A 289 8.31 -12.72 -9.02
CA ASP A 289 7.67 -11.45 -8.59
C ASP A 289 6.14 -11.38 -8.58
N LEU A 290 5.45 -12.53 -8.57
CA LEU A 290 4.10 -12.63 -8.05
C LEU A 290 4.15 -13.42 -6.74
N GLY A 291 4.67 -12.77 -5.70
CA GLY A 291 4.60 -13.27 -4.34
C GLY A 291 3.16 -13.16 -3.82
N PHE A 292 2.37 -14.23 -3.96
CA PHE A 292 1.11 -14.33 -3.24
C PHE A 292 1.42 -14.47 -1.76
N ILE A 293 0.75 -13.68 -0.90
CA ILE A 293 0.84 -13.84 0.55
C ILE A 293 -0.45 -14.44 1.09
N TRP A 294 -0.40 -15.75 1.29
CA TRP A 294 -1.45 -16.53 1.92
C TRP A 294 -1.37 -16.36 3.42
N MET A 295 -2.38 -15.77 4.06
CA MET A 295 -2.47 -15.79 5.51
C MET A 295 -3.67 -16.59 6.03
N GLU A 296 -3.43 -17.44 7.02
CA GLU A 296 -4.51 -18.20 7.67
C GLU A 296 -4.86 -17.56 9.02
N TYR A 297 -6.05 -16.98 9.17
CA TYR A 297 -6.37 -16.29 10.42
C TYR A 297 -6.81 -17.29 11.51
N LEU A 298 -6.22 -17.18 12.70
CA LEU A 298 -6.82 -17.67 13.93
C LEU A 298 -7.31 -16.47 14.73
N VAL A 299 -8.61 -16.43 15.06
CA VAL A 299 -9.18 -15.48 16.03
C VAL A 299 -9.53 -16.27 17.28
N ARG A 300 -8.97 -15.91 18.44
CA ARG A 300 -9.33 -16.54 19.71
C ARG A 300 -10.47 -15.74 20.33
N ASP A 301 -11.66 -16.33 20.44
CA ASP A 301 -12.69 -15.78 21.33
C ASP A 301 -12.17 -15.82 22.78
N LYS A 302 -12.46 -14.77 23.54
CA LYS A 302 -12.25 -14.74 24.99
C LYS A 302 -13.22 -15.68 25.70
#